data_AF-A0A371BP57-F1
#
_entry.id   AF-A0A371BP57-F1
#
_cell.length_a   1.000
_cell.length_b   1.000
_cell.length_c   1.000
_cell.angle_alpha   90.00
_cell.angle_beta   90.00
_cell.angle_gamma   90.00
#
_symmetry.space_group_name_H-M   'P 1'
#
loop_
_entity.id
_entity.type
_entity.pdbx_description
1 polymer ?
#
loop_
_entity_poly.entity_id
_entity_poly.type
_entity_poly.pdbx_seq_one_letter_code
_entity_poly.pdbx_strand_id
1 'polypeptide(L)'
;MVATAVPEGIVEGERLLASTDWAAAASAFESVLAVNDEPAAHDGLGRALWWLRDADRAITERTLAYAGFRRSGQNSRAFKAAVWLAREYAEALGNEAASRGWFARAEGLASRLPDGAEAGWLAVTRGLLQADPAAAREDARTALQAARGADDPELEATALALLGLGTIAAGDVPEGMTLVDEAMVVVTAGELRDRMVFGDVCCMVTRASEESCDVSRLSQWNTTVMHFMERTGHPALMEFCGTCCAEILLASGNITSAEGWLTKTLHELDQAGHRARCVHPAAKLAELRLLQGRVEEAGRLLAGFEDRPDALLATAAVRLAAGDTAVAAALLHRRIHHVAGGLLAVPLLALLAEVELAQGNPGQALETSRRLDGIAAETRWPRALATAHLAAGRAAAAGGDASSARARLDSAIEIFGELKMPLEAARARLSMAEALRDLDPEVAVHEAELALAAFDEAGAAAMADKAAALLRALGGPARTGPKALGLLSRREREVLRLLAEALTNAEIGERLFISTKTAEHHVSNILAKLHLRSRGEAGAFALRHFP
;
A
#
# COMPACT_ATOMS: atom_id res chain seq x y z
N MET A 1 32.67 12.18 -41.89
CA MET A 1 32.06 12.47 -40.57
C MET A 1 32.70 11.53 -39.58
N VAL A 2 33.57 12.06 -38.72
CA VAL A 2 34.16 11.29 -37.62
C VAL A 2 33.03 11.07 -36.62
N ALA A 3 32.69 9.81 -36.31
CA ALA A 3 31.78 9.52 -35.21
C ALA A 3 32.45 10.06 -33.94
N THR A 4 31.91 11.14 -33.38
CA THR A 4 32.36 11.68 -32.10
C THR A 4 32.10 10.61 -31.05
N ALA A 5 33.18 10.11 -30.43
CA ALA A 5 33.08 9.13 -29.35
C ALA A 5 32.17 9.69 -28.25
N VAL A 6 31.29 8.86 -27.72
CA VAL A 6 30.44 9.23 -26.57
C VAL A 6 31.38 9.58 -25.41
N PRO A 7 31.22 10.75 -24.76
CA PRO A 7 32.05 11.13 -23.62
C PRO A 7 32.13 10.02 -22.56
N GLU A 8 33.33 9.70 -22.08
CA GLU A 8 33.55 8.61 -21.10
C GLU A 8 32.70 8.79 -19.84
N GLY A 9 32.48 10.03 -19.41
CA GLY A 9 31.62 10.34 -18.26
C GLY A 9 30.15 9.95 -18.45
N ILE A 10 29.63 9.94 -19.68
CA ILE A 10 28.25 9.46 -19.96
C ILE A 10 28.19 7.95 -19.84
N VAL A 11 29.20 7.24 -20.35
CA VAL A 11 29.28 5.77 -20.24
C VAL A 11 29.38 5.34 -18.78
N GLU A 12 30.20 6.03 -18.00
CA GLU A 12 30.33 5.77 -16.55
C GLU A 12 29.05 6.11 -15.79
N GLY A 13 28.39 7.24 -16.10
CA GLY A 13 27.11 7.59 -15.51
C GLY A 13 26.01 6.55 -15.78
N GLU A 14 25.91 6.04 -17.01
CA GLU A 14 24.97 4.96 -17.35
C GLU A 14 25.30 3.65 -16.63
N ARG A 15 26.59 3.33 -16.46
CA ARG A 15 27.02 2.16 -15.68
C ARG A 15 26.60 2.27 -14.21
N LEU A 16 26.76 3.46 -13.61
CA LEU A 16 26.38 3.74 -12.22
C LEU A 16 24.85 3.72 -12.04
N LEU A 17 24.09 4.25 -13.00
CA LEU A 17 22.63 4.09 -13.03
C LEU A 17 22.22 2.61 -13.07
N ALA A 18 22.87 1.82 -13.92
CA ALA A 18 22.57 0.39 -14.05
C ALA A 18 22.83 -0.38 -12.73
N SER A 19 23.86 0.02 -11.97
CA SER A 19 24.21 -0.53 -10.65
C SER A 19 23.53 0.16 -9.47
N THR A 20 22.55 1.03 -9.71
CA THR A 20 21.76 1.74 -8.68
C THR A 20 22.54 2.67 -7.74
N ASP A 21 23.71 3.14 -8.17
CA ASP A 21 24.46 4.19 -7.44
C ASP A 21 24.04 5.57 -7.96
N TRP A 22 22.86 6.01 -7.53
CA TRP A 22 22.19 7.21 -8.04
C TRP A 22 23.00 8.48 -7.79
N ALA A 23 23.63 8.61 -6.63
CA ALA A 23 24.39 9.78 -6.25
C ALA A 23 25.69 9.90 -7.07
N ALA A 24 26.40 8.79 -7.26
CA ALA A 24 27.59 8.78 -8.11
C ALA A 24 27.22 9.00 -9.59
N ALA A 25 26.11 8.40 -10.05
CA ALA A 25 25.60 8.63 -11.40
C ALA A 25 25.29 10.12 -11.65
N ALA A 26 24.56 10.76 -10.73
CA ALA A 26 24.26 12.19 -10.81
C ALA A 26 25.56 13.02 -10.90
N SER A 27 26.53 12.75 -10.02
CA SER A 27 27.82 13.44 -10.01
C SER A 27 28.60 13.27 -11.32
N ALA A 28 28.55 12.08 -11.92
CA ALA A 28 29.20 11.78 -13.20
C ALA A 28 28.57 12.59 -14.35
N PHE A 29 27.23 12.65 -14.42
CA PHE A 29 26.55 13.44 -15.44
C PHE A 29 26.73 14.96 -15.24
N GLU A 30 26.68 15.45 -14.00
CA GLU A 30 26.97 16.85 -13.68
C GLU A 30 28.38 17.26 -14.13
N SER A 31 29.36 16.36 -13.97
CA SER A 31 30.74 16.57 -14.43
C SER A 31 30.83 16.70 -15.96
N VAL A 32 30.02 15.95 -16.71
CA VAL A 32 29.92 16.09 -18.16
C VAL A 32 29.29 17.44 -18.53
N LEU A 33 28.18 17.80 -17.88
CA LEU A 33 27.44 19.03 -18.14
C LEU A 33 28.22 20.30 -17.78
N ALA A 34 29.15 20.22 -16.82
CA ALA A 34 30.06 21.32 -16.49
C ALA A 34 31.02 21.66 -17.65
N VAL A 35 31.27 20.73 -18.56
CA VAL A 35 32.19 20.89 -19.69
C VAL A 35 31.43 21.07 -21.00
N ASN A 36 30.32 20.35 -21.20
CA ASN A 36 29.57 20.36 -22.45
C ASN A 36 28.07 20.10 -22.21
N ASP A 37 27.22 20.90 -22.85
CA ASP A 37 25.76 20.76 -22.86
C ASP A 37 25.33 19.56 -23.73
N GLU A 38 25.49 18.36 -23.16
CA GLU A 38 25.20 17.09 -23.81
C GLU A 38 23.78 16.59 -23.46
N PRO A 39 22.88 16.41 -24.45
CA PRO A 39 21.51 15.98 -24.19
C PRO A 39 21.40 14.61 -23.49
N ALA A 40 22.37 13.73 -23.74
CA ALA A 40 22.46 12.42 -23.10
C ALA A 40 22.84 12.51 -21.62
N ALA A 41 23.69 13.47 -21.23
CA ALA A 41 24.03 13.70 -19.83
C ALA A 41 22.85 14.31 -19.07
N HIS A 42 22.10 15.22 -19.69
CA HIS A 42 20.84 15.73 -19.15
C HIS A 42 19.80 14.61 -18.90
N ASP A 43 19.63 13.68 -19.84
CA ASP A 43 18.71 12.54 -19.66
C ASP A 43 19.14 11.62 -18.51
N GLY A 44 20.43 11.29 -18.44
CA GLY A 44 21.01 10.47 -17.38
C GLY A 44 20.93 11.13 -16.00
N LEU A 45 21.26 12.42 -15.91
CA LEU A 45 21.16 13.20 -14.68
C LEU A 45 19.71 13.25 -14.20
N GLY A 46 18.76 13.51 -15.10
CA GLY A 46 17.35 13.52 -14.75
C GLY A 46 16.85 12.18 -14.22
N ARG A 47 17.30 11.06 -14.79
CA ARG A 47 16.99 9.70 -14.29
C ARG A 47 17.57 9.46 -12.89
N ALA A 48 18.81 9.89 -12.63
CA ALA A 48 19.45 9.76 -11.33
C ALA A 48 18.74 10.62 -10.25
N LEU A 49 18.42 11.87 -10.58
CA LEU A 49 17.75 12.81 -9.69
C LEU A 49 16.34 12.35 -9.33
N TRP A 50 15.64 11.70 -10.25
CA TRP A 50 14.34 11.09 -9.96
C TRP A 50 14.43 10.06 -8.83
N TRP A 51 15.43 9.17 -8.86
CA TRP A 51 15.69 8.21 -7.79
C TRP A 51 16.14 8.86 -6.47
N LEU A 52 16.84 9.99 -6.56
CA LEU A 52 17.22 10.81 -5.40
C LEU A 52 16.07 11.71 -4.90
N ARG A 53 14.86 11.58 -5.47
CA ARG A 53 13.64 12.31 -5.11
C ARG A 53 13.69 13.83 -5.36
N ASP A 54 14.55 14.26 -6.27
CA ASP A 54 14.65 15.63 -6.75
C ASP A 54 13.91 15.76 -8.09
N ALA A 55 12.57 15.62 -8.05
CA ALA A 55 11.75 15.56 -9.26
C ALA A 55 11.70 16.89 -10.03
N ASP A 56 11.75 18.05 -9.35
CA ASP A 56 11.83 19.36 -10.01
C ASP A 56 13.07 19.49 -10.89
N ARG A 57 14.26 19.14 -10.36
CA ARG A 57 15.46 19.12 -11.19
C ARG A 57 15.39 17.99 -12.22
N ALA A 58 14.90 16.81 -11.88
CA ALA A 58 14.74 15.73 -12.85
C ALA A 58 13.91 16.14 -14.07
N ILE A 59 12.77 16.81 -13.86
CA ILE A 59 11.92 17.35 -14.93
C ILE A 59 12.63 18.42 -15.74
N THR A 60 13.36 19.31 -15.08
CA THR A 60 14.17 20.34 -15.74
C THR A 60 15.22 19.73 -16.66
N GLU A 61 16.03 18.81 -16.13
CA GLU A 61 17.08 18.12 -16.88
C GLU A 61 16.50 17.31 -18.05
N ARG A 62 15.41 16.57 -17.86
CA ARG A 62 14.80 15.80 -18.95
C ARG A 62 14.09 16.68 -19.99
N THR A 63 13.65 17.88 -19.62
CA THR A 63 13.17 18.89 -20.57
C THR A 63 14.31 19.41 -21.45
N LEU A 64 15.49 19.66 -20.87
CA LEU A 64 16.69 20.04 -21.62
C LEU A 64 17.16 18.90 -22.55
N ALA A 65 17.16 17.66 -22.04
CA ALA A 65 17.45 16.47 -22.82
C ALA A 65 16.52 16.34 -24.04
N TYR A 66 15.20 16.48 -23.84
CA TYR A 66 14.22 16.47 -24.92
C TYR A 66 14.56 17.51 -25.99
N ALA A 67 14.80 18.76 -25.59
CA ALA A 67 15.10 19.85 -26.52
C ALA A 67 16.40 19.57 -27.30
N GLY A 68 17.42 19.04 -26.63
CA GLY A 68 18.68 18.62 -27.24
C GLY A 68 18.55 17.46 -28.23
N PHE A 69 17.79 16.42 -27.89
CA PHE A 69 17.49 15.31 -28.81
C PHE A 69 16.70 15.78 -30.03
N ARG A 70 15.77 16.72 -29.86
CA ARG A 70 15.04 17.33 -30.97
C ARG A 70 15.95 18.13 -31.91
N ARG A 71 16.88 18.92 -31.38
CA ARG A 71 17.86 19.68 -32.18
C ARG A 71 18.81 18.77 -32.95
N SER A 72 19.21 17.65 -32.35
CA SER A 72 20.13 16.68 -32.95
C SER A 72 19.45 15.59 -33.80
N GLY A 73 18.13 15.63 -33.96
CA GLY A 73 17.37 14.66 -34.78
C GLY A 73 17.20 13.27 -34.14
N GLN A 74 17.56 13.09 -32.87
CA GLN A 74 17.41 11.84 -32.11
C GLN A 74 15.95 11.64 -31.66
N ASN A 75 15.04 11.46 -32.62
CA ASN A 75 13.60 11.47 -32.38
C ASN A 75 13.10 10.38 -31.42
N SER A 76 13.68 9.18 -31.45
CA SER A 76 13.29 8.09 -30.53
C SER A 76 13.63 8.44 -29.07
N ARG A 77 14.80 9.03 -28.81
CA ARG A 77 15.15 9.51 -27.45
C ARG A 77 14.28 10.69 -27.00
N ALA A 78 14.00 11.62 -27.92
CA ALA A 78 13.06 12.70 -27.65
C ALA A 78 11.64 12.17 -27.34
N PHE A 79 11.19 11.12 -28.02
CA PHE A 79 9.92 10.46 -27.75
C PHE A 79 9.88 9.89 -26.33
N LYS A 80 10.90 9.10 -25.95
CA LYS A 80 10.99 8.51 -24.59
C LYS A 80 11.00 9.58 -23.49
N ALA A 81 11.75 10.68 -23.69
CA ALA A 81 11.75 11.80 -22.76
C ALA A 81 10.36 12.47 -22.66
N ALA A 82 9.67 12.68 -23.80
CA ALA A 82 8.33 13.27 -23.80
C ALA A 82 7.27 12.37 -23.13
N VAL A 83 7.33 11.05 -23.35
CA VAL A 83 6.45 10.09 -22.67
C VAL A 83 6.65 10.15 -21.16
N TRP A 84 7.90 10.14 -20.70
CA TRP A 84 8.20 10.24 -19.28
C TRP A 84 7.73 11.58 -18.70
N LEU A 85 8.02 12.71 -19.37
CA LEU A 85 7.58 14.03 -18.93
C LEU A 85 6.05 14.12 -18.84
N ALA A 86 5.32 13.55 -19.80
CA ALA A 86 3.86 13.51 -19.76
C ALA A 86 3.35 12.84 -18.48
N ARG A 87 3.98 11.75 -18.05
CA ARG A 87 3.62 11.02 -16.83
C ARG A 87 4.01 11.79 -15.57
N GLU A 88 5.25 12.26 -15.46
CA GLU A 88 5.73 12.94 -14.25
C GLU A 88 5.02 14.28 -13.99
N TYR A 89 4.68 15.04 -15.03
CA TYR A 89 3.89 16.26 -14.84
C TYR A 89 2.50 15.96 -14.25
N ALA A 90 1.88 14.82 -14.59
CA ALA A 90 0.61 14.41 -14.01
C ALA A 90 0.79 13.84 -12.60
N GLU A 91 1.67 12.85 -12.45
CA GLU A 91 1.82 12.05 -11.24
C GLU A 91 2.57 12.79 -10.13
N ALA A 92 3.74 13.39 -10.42
CA ALA A 92 4.56 14.05 -9.42
C ALA A 92 4.12 15.50 -9.15
N LEU A 93 3.74 16.25 -10.18
CA LEU A 93 3.42 17.68 -10.06
C LEU A 93 1.92 18.00 -10.09
N GLY A 94 1.05 17.08 -10.54
CA GLY A 94 -0.38 17.35 -10.70
C GLY A 94 -0.72 18.40 -11.77
N ASN A 95 0.19 18.68 -12.68
CA ASN A 95 0.02 19.66 -13.76
C ASN A 95 -0.49 18.96 -15.02
N GLU A 96 -1.81 18.75 -15.07
CA GLU A 96 -2.48 18.09 -16.19
C GLU A 96 -2.29 18.83 -17.52
N ALA A 97 -2.19 20.17 -17.50
CA ALA A 97 -2.02 20.96 -18.72
C ALA A 97 -0.66 20.68 -19.37
N ALA A 98 0.42 20.68 -18.58
CA ALA A 98 1.75 20.32 -19.06
C ALA A 98 1.81 18.85 -19.48
N SER A 99 1.22 17.95 -18.69
CA SER A 99 1.12 16.52 -19.02
C SER A 99 0.50 16.28 -20.41
N ARG A 100 -0.68 16.86 -20.67
CA ARG A 100 -1.36 16.77 -21.99
C ARG A 100 -0.51 17.37 -23.10
N GLY A 101 0.18 18.47 -22.83
CA GLY A 101 1.11 19.09 -23.79
C GLY A 101 2.25 18.14 -24.17
N TRP A 102 2.93 17.55 -23.18
CA TRP A 102 4.00 16.58 -23.41
C TRP A 102 3.52 15.32 -24.09
N PHE A 103 2.33 14.83 -23.74
CA PHE A 103 1.72 13.68 -24.41
C PHE A 103 1.47 13.96 -25.90
N ALA A 104 0.89 15.12 -26.24
CA ALA A 104 0.70 15.54 -27.63
C ALA A 104 2.04 15.68 -28.40
N ARG A 105 3.11 16.09 -27.72
CA ARG A 105 4.47 16.10 -28.30
C ARG A 105 5.00 14.71 -28.59
N ALA A 106 4.74 13.74 -27.71
CA ALA A 106 5.09 12.34 -27.92
C ALA A 106 4.31 11.75 -29.11
N GLU A 107 3.00 12.00 -29.20
CA GLU A 107 2.16 11.56 -30.34
C GLU A 107 2.69 12.11 -31.67
N GLY A 108 3.02 13.40 -31.71
CA GLY A 108 3.60 14.03 -32.90
C GLY A 108 4.97 13.45 -33.32
N LEU A 109 5.74 12.88 -32.38
CA LEU A 109 7.00 12.20 -32.67
C LEU A 109 6.80 10.77 -33.15
N ALA A 110 5.90 10.01 -32.52
CA ALA A 110 5.61 8.62 -32.87
C ALA A 110 5.18 8.49 -34.33
N SER A 111 4.36 9.42 -34.85
CA SER A 111 3.94 9.43 -36.27
C SER A 111 5.08 9.53 -37.30
N ARG A 112 6.31 9.80 -36.86
CA ARG A 112 7.50 9.97 -37.70
C ARG A 112 8.56 8.91 -37.43
N LEU A 113 8.34 8.03 -36.46
CA LEU A 113 9.22 6.93 -36.15
C LEU A 113 8.76 5.69 -36.93
N PRO A 114 9.67 4.74 -37.22
CA PRO A 114 9.29 3.45 -37.80
C PRO A 114 8.26 2.74 -36.92
N ASP A 115 7.46 1.87 -37.50
CA ASP A 115 6.54 1.01 -36.73
C ASP A 115 7.34 0.21 -35.69
N GLY A 116 6.92 0.31 -34.43
CA GLY A 116 7.66 -0.19 -33.26
C GLY A 116 6.84 -0.11 -31.97
N ALA A 117 7.53 -0.14 -30.82
CA ALA A 117 6.90 -0.11 -29.50
C ALA A 117 6.26 1.25 -29.14
N GLU A 118 6.54 2.32 -29.90
CA GLU A 118 6.11 3.68 -29.60
C GLU A 118 4.58 3.83 -29.49
N ALA A 119 3.82 3.16 -30.37
CA ALA A 119 2.37 3.14 -30.29
C ALA A 119 1.87 2.50 -28.99
N GLY A 120 2.55 1.46 -28.52
CA GLY A 120 2.25 0.82 -27.25
C GLY A 120 2.59 1.69 -26.05
N TRP A 121 3.75 2.36 -26.04
CA TRP A 121 4.13 3.31 -24.98
C TRP A 121 3.16 4.49 -24.89
N LEU A 122 2.64 4.98 -26.03
CA LEU A 122 1.57 5.98 -26.04
C LEU A 122 0.26 5.42 -25.46
N ALA A 123 -0.11 4.18 -25.80
CA ALA A 123 -1.30 3.54 -25.28
C ALA A 123 -1.24 3.34 -23.75
N VAL A 124 -0.15 2.78 -23.21
CA VAL A 124 0.03 2.65 -21.75
C VAL A 124 -0.04 4.02 -21.08
N THR A 125 0.64 5.03 -21.62
CA THR A 125 0.65 6.36 -21.04
C THR A 125 -0.74 6.98 -21.04
N ARG A 126 -1.52 6.81 -22.13
CA ARG A 126 -2.91 7.25 -22.20
C ARG A 126 -3.75 6.54 -21.14
N GLY A 127 -3.62 5.22 -21.02
CA GLY A 127 -4.35 4.41 -20.04
C GLY A 127 -4.02 4.79 -18.59
N LEU A 128 -2.77 5.09 -18.26
CA LEU A 128 -2.36 5.57 -16.93
C LEU A 128 -2.94 6.96 -16.60
N LEU A 129 -3.09 7.83 -17.59
CA LEU A 129 -3.62 9.20 -17.42
C LEU A 129 -5.16 9.27 -17.49
N GLN A 130 -5.82 8.17 -17.87
CA GLN A 130 -7.27 8.10 -18.04
C GLN A 130 -7.98 7.84 -16.70
N ALA A 131 -9.10 8.52 -16.47
CA ALA A 131 -9.91 8.32 -15.27
C ALA A 131 -10.89 7.14 -15.36
N ASP A 132 -11.30 6.77 -16.58
CA ASP A 132 -12.20 5.63 -16.86
C ASP A 132 -11.43 4.31 -16.92
N PRO A 133 -11.69 3.36 -15.99
CA PRO A 133 -11.03 2.05 -15.98
C PRO A 133 -11.30 1.22 -17.24
N ALA A 134 -12.46 1.36 -17.88
CA ALA A 134 -12.80 0.59 -19.07
C ALA A 134 -11.96 1.03 -20.28
N ALA A 135 -11.84 2.35 -20.48
CA ALA A 135 -10.96 2.92 -21.49
C ALA A 135 -9.48 2.58 -21.20
N ALA A 136 -9.03 2.68 -19.94
CA ALA A 136 -7.68 2.29 -19.55
C ALA A 136 -7.36 0.82 -19.86
N ARG A 137 -8.34 -0.08 -19.67
CA ARG A 137 -8.22 -1.51 -20.01
C ARG A 137 -8.01 -1.72 -21.52
N GLU A 138 -8.71 -0.97 -22.36
CA GLU A 138 -8.56 -1.07 -23.83
C GLU A 138 -7.20 -0.55 -24.31
N ASP A 139 -6.76 0.59 -23.78
CA ASP A 139 -5.41 1.11 -24.02
C ASP A 139 -4.33 0.09 -23.59
N ALA A 140 -4.51 -0.57 -22.44
CA ALA A 140 -3.59 -1.60 -21.96
C ALA A 140 -3.53 -2.84 -22.85
N ARG A 141 -4.66 -3.29 -23.42
CA ARG A 141 -4.68 -4.39 -24.41
C ARG A 141 -3.91 -4.01 -25.68
N THR A 142 -4.14 -2.80 -26.17
CA THR A 142 -3.45 -2.25 -27.34
C THR A 142 -1.95 -2.21 -27.10
N ALA A 143 -1.54 -1.75 -25.91
CA ALA A 143 -0.15 -1.74 -25.50
C ALA A 143 0.47 -3.14 -25.43
N LEU A 144 -0.22 -4.11 -24.83
CA LEU A 144 0.28 -5.48 -24.70
C LEU A 144 0.50 -6.15 -26.08
N GLN A 145 -0.43 -5.91 -27.01
CA GLN A 145 -0.28 -6.38 -28.39
C GLN A 145 0.93 -5.75 -29.07
N ALA A 146 1.14 -4.44 -28.90
CA ALA A 146 2.30 -3.75 -29.44
C ALA A 146 3.62 -4.23 -28.80
N ALA A 147 3.63 -4.49 -27.49
CA ALA A 147 4.79 -5.00 -26.76
C ALA A 147 5.26 -6.34 -27.33
N ARG A 148 4.34 -7.29 -27.49
CA ARG A 148 4.62 -8.63 -28.03
C ARG A 148 5.02 -8.59 -29.50
N GLY A 149 4.45 -7.65 -30.27
CA GLY A 149 4.85 -7.44 -31.67
C GLY A 149 6.26 -6.86 -31.81
N ALA A 150 6.70 -6.07 -30.83
CA ALA A 150 8.00 -5.41 -30.80
C ALA A 150 9.07 -6.14 -29.99
N ASP A 151 8.72 -7.22 -29.27
CA ASP A 151 9.59 -7.93 -28.33
C ASP A 151 10.17 -6.97 -27.25
N ASP A 152 9.32 -6.08 -26.72
CA ASP A 152 9.68 -5.08 -25.71
C ASP A 152 9.19 -5.51 -24.31
N PRO A 153 10.06 -6.10 -23.47
CA PRO A 153 9.67 -6.61 -22.15
C PRO A 153 9.30 -5.51 -21.15
N GLU A 154 9.82 -4.29 -21.33
CA GLU A 154 9.50 -3.14 -20.47
C GLU A 154 8.08 -2.66 -20.72
N LEU A 155 7.71 -2.58 -22.00
CA LEU A 155 6.35 -2.29 -22.40
C LEU A 155 5.40 -3.42 -22.00
N GLU A 156 5.82 -4.68 -22.17
CA GLU A 156 4.99 -5.85 -21.84
C GLU A 156 4.66 -5.89 -20.34
N ALA A 157 5.66 -5.76 -19.46
CA ALA A 157 5.45 -5.73 -18.02
C ALA A 157 4.52 -4.58 -17.60
N THR A 158 4.70 -3.39 -18.18
CA THR A 158 3.87 -2.23 -17.87
C THR A 158 2.43 -2.41 -18.37
N ALA A 159 2.25 -2.95 -19.57
CA ALA A 159 0.94 -3.23 -20.15
C ALA A 159 0.18 -4.32 -19.39
N LEU A 160 0.86 -5.40 -19.00
CA LEU A 160 0.30 -6.48 -18.17
C LEU A 160 -0.19 -5.94 -16.82
N ALA A 161 0.64 -5.16 -16.12
CA ALA A 161 0.28 -4.58 -14.83
C ALA A 161 -0.91 -3.61 -14.93
N LEU A 162 -0.93 -2.74 -15.96
CA LEU A 162 -2.05 -1.82 -16.20
C LEU A 162 -3.33 -2.58 -16.58
N LEU A 163 -3.23 -3.59 -17.44
CA LEU A 163 -4.36 -4.43 -17.84
C LEU A 163 -4.92 -5.19 -16.65
N GLY A 164 -4.05 -5.70 -15.78
CA GLY A 164 -4.41 -6.36 -14.54
C GLY A 164 -5.22 -5.44 -13.62
N LEU A 165 -4.72 -4.23 -13.36
CA LEU A 165 -5.46 -3.22 -12.59
C LEU A 165 -6.84 -2.91 -13.18
N GLY A 166 -6.92 -2.66 -14.49
CA GLY A 166 -8.19 -2.40 -15.16
C GLY A 166 -9.15 -3.59 -15.10
N THR A 167 -8.62 -4.82 -15.12
CA THR A 167 -9.42 -6.05 -15.05
C THR A 167 -9.95 -6.31 -13.64
N ILE A 168 -9.16 -6.03 -12.60
CA ILE A 168 -9.59 -6.04 -11.18
C ILE A 168 -10.68 -4.99 -10.96
N ALA A 169 -10.47 -3.77 -11.44
CA ALA A 169 -11.45 -2.69 -11.32
C ALA A 169 -12.79 -3.04 -12.02
N ALA A 170 -12.74 -3.79 -13.12
CA ALA A 170 -13.92 -4.31 -13.82
C ALA A 170 -14.59 -5.51 -13.13
N GLY A 171 -13.99 -6.07 -12.08
CA GLY A 171 -14.56 -7.14 -11.25
C GLY A 171 -14.03 -8.55 -11.53
N ASP A 172 -13.20 -8.77 -12.56
CA ASP A 172 -12.56 -10.06 -12.81
C ASP A 172 -11.22 -10.13 -12.07
N VAL A 173 -11.31 -10.30 -10.75
CA VAL A 173 -10.13 -10.31 -9.87
C VAL A 173 -9.17 -11.45 -10.22
N PRO A 174 -9.62 -12.71 -10.42
CA PRO A 174 -8.70 -13.80 -10.75
C PRO A 174 -7.91 -13.58 -12.05
N GLU A 175 -8.57 -13.12 -13.12
CA GLU A 175 -7.87 -12.79 -14.38
C GLU A 175 -6.89 -11.64 -14.16
N GLY A 176 -7.34 -10.57 -13.49
CA GLY A 176 -6.50 -9.41 -13.23
C GLY A 176 -5.26 -9.73 -12.39
N MET A 177 -5.39 -10.56 -11.36
CA MET A 177 -4.24 -10.99 -10.55
C MET A 177 -3.27 -11.88 -11.34
N THR A 178 -3.77 -12.70 -12.26
CA THR A 178 -2.91 -13.52 -13.15
C THR A 178 -2.04 -12.64 -14.04
N LEU A 179 -2.59 -11.56 -14.59
CA LEU A 179 -1.85 -10.59 -15.40
C LEU A 179 -0.78 -9.84 -14.58
N VAL A 180 -1.12 -9.48 -13.34
CA VAL A 180 -0.20 -8.84 -12.39
C VAL A 180 0.94 -9.78 -12.00
N ASP A 181 0.65 -11.07 -11.79
CA ASP A 181 1.66 -12.09 -11.54
C ASP A 181 2.62 -12.24 -12.72
N GLU A 182 2.10 -12.28 -13.96
CA GLU A 182 2.91 -12.35 -15.18
C GLU A 182 3.85 -11.14 -15.30
N ALA A 183 3.34 -9.93 -15.02
CA ALA A 183 4.17 -8.72 -14.99
C ALA A 183 5.32 -8.84 -13.97
N MET A 184 5.06 -9.40 -12.79
CA MET A 184 6.08 -9.62 -11.76
C MET A 184 7.11 -10.69 -12.13
N VAL A 185 6.73 -11.68 -12.94
CA VAL A 185 7.69 -12.63 -13.51
C VAL A 185 8.68 -11.91 -14.42
N VAL A 186 8.22 -11.03 -15.32
CA VAL A 186 9.12 -10.24 -16.19
C VAL A 186 10.09 -9.38 -15.35
N VAL A 187 9.58 -8.74 -14.30
CA VAL A 187 10.38 -7.95 -13.33
C VAL A 187 11.46 -8.81 -12.68
N THR A 188 11.08 -9.93 -12.08
CA THR A 188 11.96 -10.74 -11.23
C THR A 188 12.86 -11.70 -12.01
N ALA A 189 12.54 -11.96 -13.28
CA ALA A 189 13.42 -12.59 -14.25
C ALA A 189 14.60 -11.68 -14.65
N GLY A 190 14.52 -10.37 -14.38
CA GLY A 190 15.57 -9.40 -14.68
C GLY A 190 15.57 -8.93 -16.13
N GLU A 191 14.42 -8.97 -16.79
CA GLU A 191 14.27 -8.55 -18.19
C GLU A 191 14.23 -7.03 -18.35
N LEU A 192 13.93 -6.28 -17.26
CA LEU A 192 13.85 -4.83 -17.26
C LEU A 192 15.23 -4.17 -17.13
N ARG A 193 15.56 -3.27 -18.06
CA ARG A 193 16.80 -2.48 -18.05
C ARG A 193 16.59 -1.12 -17.41
N ASP A 194 15.45 -0.48 -17.68
CA ASP A 194 15.05 0.76 -17.06
C ASP A 194 14.49 0.51 -15.66
N ARG A 195 15.21 1.05 -14.67
CA ARG A 195 14.85 0.94 -13.26
C ARG A 195 13.56 1.70 -12.95
N MET A 196 13.23 2.76 -13.68
CA MET A 196 11.96 3.46 -13.45
C MET A 196 10.76 2.57 -13.80
N VAL A 197 10.85 1.79 -14.88
CA VAL A 197 9.81 0.81 -15.26
C VAL A 197 9.65 -0.25 -14.18
N PHE A 198 10.75 -0.71 -13.57
CA PHE A 198 10.69 -1.60 -12.40
C PHE A 198 9.84 -0.98 -11.27
N GLY A 199 10.11 0.28 -10.91
CA GLY A 199 9.37 0.98 -9.85
C GLY A 199 7.88 1.15 -10.18
N ASP A 200 7.57 1.47 -11.44
CA ASP A 200 6.20 1.64 -11.93
C ASP A 200 5.39 0.32 -11.84
N VAL A 201 5.97 -0.78 -12.34
CA VAL A 201 5.33 -2.10 -12.31
C VAL A 201 5.13 -2.57 -10.86
N CYS A 202 6.15 -2.46 -10.00
CA CYS A 202 6.01 -2.81 -8.58
C CYS A 202 4.94 -1.96 -7.87
N CYS A 203 4.81 -0.68 -8.23
CA CYS A 203 3.77 0.19 -7.67
C CYS A 203 2.37 -0.24 -8.12
N MET A 204 2.17 -0.53 -9.41
CA MET A 204 0.89 -1.02 -9.94
C MET A 204 0.50 -2.37 -9.35
N VAL A 205 1.45 -3.29 -9.19
CA VAL A 205 1.21 -4.59 -8.55
C VAL A 205 0.83 -4.42 -7.08
N THR A 206 1.53 -3.55 -6.35
CA THR A 206 1.17 -3.25 -4.96
C THR A 206 -0.25 -2.68 -4.87
N ARG A 207 -0.59 -1.76 -5.76
CA ARG A 207 -1.95 -1.20 -5.87
C ARG A 207 -2.98 -2.28 -6.22
N ALA A 208 -2.68 -3.19 -7.13
CA ALA A 208 -3.57 -4.29 -7.48
C ALA A 208 -3.82 -5.22 -6.29
N SER A 209 -2.76 -5.54 -5.53
CA SER A 209 -2.87 -6.30 -4.29
C SER A 209 -3.57 -5.52 -3.19
N GLU A 210 -3.48 -4.20 -3.15
CA GLU A 210 -4.22 -3.36 -2.21
C GLU A 210 -5.72 -3.30 -2.56
N GLU A 211 -6.07 -3.05 -3.83
CA GLU A 211 -7.47 -2.97 -4.29
C GLU A 211 -8.20 -4.31 -4.18
N SER A 212 -7.50 -5.42 -4.46
CA SER A 212 -8.00 -6.79 -4.22
C SER A 212 -7.79 -7.25 -2.77
N CYS A 213 -6.95 -6.55 -2.03
CA CYS A 213 -6.53 -6.89 -0.67
C CYS A 213 -5.94 -8.30 -0.50
N ASP A 214 -5.23 -8.79 -1.52
CA ASP A 214 -4.49 -10.05 -1.49
C ASP A 214 -3.13 -9.85 -0.81
N VAL A 215 -3.18 -9.69 0.52
CA VAL A 215 -2.00 -9.49 1.39
C VAL A 215 -1.00 -10.63 1.26
N SER A 216 -1.51 -11.87 1.16
CA SER A 216 -0.65 -13.06 1.06
C SER A 216 0.19 -13.01 -0.21
N ARG A 217 -0.43 -12.71 -1.35
CA ARG A 217 0.28 -12.58 -2.62
C ARG A 217 1.24 -11.40 -2.61
N LEU A 218 0.83 -10.26 -2.06
CA LEU A 218 1.72 -9.11 -1.91
C LEU A 218 2.98 -9.46 -1.10
N SER A 219 2.83 -10.18 0.01
CA SER A 219 3.95 -10.65 0.82
C SER A 219 4.85 -11.65 0.08
N GLN A 220 4.27 -12.52 -0.75
CA GLN A 220 5.03 -13.46 -1.57
C GLN A 220 5.86 -12.73 -2.63
N TRP A 221 5.23 -11.81 -3.37
CA TRP A 221 5.94 -11.02 -4.39
C TRP A 221 7.00 -10.11 -3.78
N ASN A 222 6.72 -9.48 -2.63
CA ASN A 222 7.72 -8.70 -1.91
C ASN A 222 8.95 -9.55 -1.56
N THR A 223 8.75 -10.78 -1.07
CA THR A 223 9.87 -11.71 -0.78
C THR A 223 10.68 -12.01 -2.04
N THR A 224 10.02 -12.28 -3.17
CA THR A 224 10.68 -12.53 -4.45
C THR A 224 11.46 -11.32 -4.96
N VAL A 225 10.89 -10.11 -4.85
CA VAL A 225 11.55 -8.85 -5.22
C VAL A 225 12.78 -8.60 -4.35
N MET A 226 12.67 -8.79 -3.04
CA MET A 226 13.80 -8.66 -2.12
C MET A 226 14.95 -9.59 -2.51
N HIS A 227 14.68 -10.88 -2.73
CA HIS A 227 15.71 -11.83 -3.17
C HIS A 227 16.29 -11.47 -4.55
N PHE A 228 15.46 -10.98 -5.48
CA PHE A 228 15.94 -10.50 -6.77
C PHE A 228 16.94 -9.34 -6.59
N MET A 229 16.60 -8.37 -5.76
CA MET A 229 17.45 -7.20 -5.50
C MET A 229 18.76 -7.58 -4.80
N GLU A 230 18.71 -8.49 -3.82
CA GLU A 230 19.91 -9.01 -3.15
C GLU A 230 20.83 -9.74 -4.14
N ARG A 231 20.26 -10.66 -4.96
CA ARG A 231 21.02 -11.44 -5.94
C ARG A 231 21.62 -10.58 -7.05
N THR A 232 20.95 -9.49 -7.42
CA THR A 232 21.41 -8.60 -8.49
C THR A 232 22.24 -7.42 -7.97
N GLY A 233 22.33 -7.21 -6.66
CA GLY A 233 23.14 -6.16 -6.04
C GLY A 233 22.51 -4.76 -6.09
N HIS A 234 21.18 -4.67 -5.99
CA HIS A 234 20.42 -3.43 -6.21
C HIS A 234 19.51 -3.02 -5.02
N PRO A 235 19.98 -2.98 -3.75
CA PRO A 235 19.13 -2.75 -2.59
C PRO A 235 18.40 -1.39 -2.59
N ALA A 236 18.93 -0.40 -3.30
CA ALA A 236 18.32 0.93 -3.41
C ALA A 236 16.97 0.92 -4.16
N LEU A 237 16.64 -0.14 -4.91
CA LEU A 237 15.34 -0.26 -5.57
C LEU A 237 14.17 -0.37 -4.58
N MET A 238 14.40 -0.61 -3.29
CA MET A 238 13.36 -0.69 -2.25
C MET A 238 12.84 0.70 -1.86
N GLU A 239 13.57 1.75 -2.18
CA GLU A 239 13.24 3.11 -1.77
C GLU A 239 12.28 3.82 -2.75
N PHE A 240 11.77 3.09 -3.75
CA PHE A 240 10.91 3.60 -4.81
C PHE A 240 9.57 4.17 -4.31
N CYS A 241 8.88 3.50 -3.38
CA CYS A 241 7.63 3.99 -2.82
C CYS A 241 7.45 3.59 -1.35
N GLY A 242 7.61 4.56 -0.45
CA GLY A 242 7.43 4.32 0.98
C GLY A 242 5.99 4.04 1.41
N THR A 243 4.98 4.48 0.65
CA THR A 243 3.57 4.11 0.91
C THR A 243 3.32 2.64 0.61
N CYS A 244 3.79 2.14 -0.54
CA CYS A 244 3.67 0.73 -0.91
C CYS A 244 4.38 -0.18 0.11
N CYS A 245 5.58 0.20 0.55
CA CYS A 245 6.30 -0.51 1.62
C CYS A 245 5.55 -0.49 2.95
N ALA A 246 4.90 0.62 3.30
CA ALA A 246 4.10 0.70 4.51
C ALA A 246 2.88 -0.21 4.46
N GLU A 247 2.20 -0.32 3.32
CA GLU A 247 1.03 -1.21 3.15
C GLU A 247 1.40 -2.68 3.43
N ILE A 248 2.54 -3.14 2.91
CA ILE A 248 3.08 -4.48 3.18
C ILE A 248 3.29 -4.71 4.68
N LEU A 249 3.85 -3.71 5.36
CA LEU A 249 4.12 -3.76 6.80
C LEU A 249 2.83 -3.74 7.62
N LEU A 250 1.84 -2.93 7.24
CA LEU A 250 0.51 -2.89 7.85
C LEU A 250 -0.16 -4.26 7.75
N ALA A 251 -0.14 -4.83 6.55
CA ALA A 251 -0.78 -6.10 6.27
C ALA A 251 -0.13 -7.28 7.03
N SER A 252 1.15 -7.15 7.38
CA SER A 252 1.90 -8.10 8.22
C SER A 252 1.80 -7.79 9.73
N GLY A 253 0.94 -6.86 10.14
CA GLY A 253 0.75 -6.45 11.54
C GLY A 253 1.89 -5.61 12.13
N ASN A 254 2.83 -5.13 11.31
CA ASN A 254 3.97 -4.32 11.74
C ASN A 254 3.68 -2.81 11.70
N ILE A 255 2.70 -2.38 12.50
CA ILE A 255 2.20 -1.00 12.55
C ILE A 255 3.32 0.02 12.84
N THR A 256 4.24 -0.27 13.76
CA THR A 256 5.32 0.68 14.12
C THR A 256 6.28 0.94 12.98
N SER A 257 6.68 -0.09 12.24
CA SER A 257 7.56 0.09 11.08
C SER A 257 6.83 0.79 9.94
N ALA A 258 5.55 0.46 9.70
CA ALA A 258 4.72 1.16 8.73
C ALA A 258 4.61 2.66 9.05
N GLU A 259 4.37 3.01 10.32
CA GLU A 259 4.32 4.39 10.79
C GLU A 259 5.64 5.14 10.53
N GLY A 260 6.79 4.51 10.80
CA GLY A 260 8.09 5.10 10.52
C GLY A 260 8.30 5.40 9.03
N TRP A 261 7.93 4.44 8.16
CA TRP A 261 7.99 4.61 6.71
C TRP A 261 7.07 5.71 6.19
N LEU A 262 5.80 5.72 6.63
CA LEU A 262 4.83 6.75 6.22
C LEU A 262 5.25 8.15 6.68
N THR A 263 5.77 8.27 7.91
CA THR A 263 6.24 9.55 8.45
C THR A 263 7.43 10.08 7.67
N LYS A 264 8.43 9.21 7.40
CA LYS A 264 9.60 9.58 6.58
C LYS A 264 9.16 10.02 5.18
N THR A 265 8.31 9.23 4.53
CA THR A 265 7.83 9.48 3.16
C THR A 265 7.04 10.79 3.08
N LEU A 266 6.18 11.05 4.06
CA LEU A 266 5.39 12.29 4.12
C LEU A 266 6.29 13.52 4.25
N HIS A 267 7.33 13.44 5.11
CA HIS A 267 8.29 14.53 5.29
C HIS A 267 9.07 14.82 4.00
N GLU A 268 9.52 13.77 3.31
CA GLU A 268 10.27 13.89 2.05
C GLU A 268 9.41 14.48 0.92
N LEU A 269 8.14 14.10 0.83
CA LEU A 269 7.21 14.67 -0.17
C LEU A 269 6.90 16.15 0.10
N ASP A 270 6.69 16.52 1.37
CA ASP A 270 6.40 17.90 1.77
C ASP A 270 7.57 18.85 1.48
N GLN A 271 8.80 18.42 1.80
CA GLN A 271 10.02 19.19 1.47
C GLN A 271 10.20 19.40 -0.04
N ALA A 272 9.79 18.42 -0.83
CA ALA A 272 9.95 18.47 -2.28
C ALA A 272 8.76 19.12 -3.00
N GLY A 273 7.63 19.39 -2.32
CA GLY A 273 6.42 19.93 -2.94
C GLY A 273 5.75 18.97 -3.94
N HIS A 274 6.04 17.67 -3.87
CA HIS A 274 5.55 16.66 -4.81
C HIS A 274 4.26 15.98 -4.34
N ARG A 275 3.52 15.40 -5.30
CA ARG A 275 2.39 14.50 -5.03
C ARG A 275 2.89 13.06 -4.87
N ALA A 276 2.15 12.30 -4.06
CA ALA A 276 2.31 10.85 -4.05
C ALA A 276 1.80 10.25 -5.37
N ARG A 277 2.52 9.25 -5.89
CA ARG A 277 2.15 8.52 -7.11
C ARG A 277 0.97 7.55 -6.91
N CYS A 278 0.85 6.98 -5.72
CA CYS A 278 -0.24 6.10 -5.32
C CYS A 278 -1.17 6.81 -4.31
N VAL A 279 -1.62 6.10 -3.27
CA VAL A 279 -2.31 6.73 -2.13
C VAL A 279 -1.37 7.68 -1.41
N HIS A 280 -1.85 8.88 -1.07
CA HIS A 280 -1.09 9.83 -0.28
C HIS A 280 -0.68 9.24 1.09
N PRO A 281 0.59 9.32 1.52
CA PRO A 281 1.03 8.73 2.79
C PRO A 281 0.29 9.34 4.00
N ALA A 282 -0.17 10.59 3.91
CA ALA A 282 -0.99 11.19 4.96
C ALA A 282 -2.34 10.47 5.16
N ALA A 283 -2.96 9.95 4.08
CA ALA A 283 -4.20 9.19 4.17
C ALA A 283 -4.00 7.87 4.92
N LYS A 284 -2.97 7.11 4.55
CA LYS A 284 -2.58 5.87 5.23
C LYS A 284 -2.16 6.11 6.68
N LEU A 285 -1.41 7.17 6.94
CA LEU A 285 -1.02 7.52 8.30
C LEU A 285 -2.23 7.91 9.14
N ALA A 286 -3.20 8.63 8.57
CA ALA A 286 -4.47 8.96 9.24
C ALA A 286 -5.28 7.70 9.59
N GLU A 287 -5.39 6.73 8.68
CA GLU A 287 -6.03 5.43 8.96
C GLU A 287 -5.35 4.71 10.14
N LEU A 288 -4.01 4.69 10.15
CA LEU A 288 -3.23 4.13 11.25
C LEU A 288 -3.44 4.89 12.56
N ARG A 289 -3.55 6.22 12.52
CA ARG A 289 -3.87 7.05 13.70
C ARG A 289 -5.25 6.74 14.25
N LEU A 290 -6.24 6.48 13.40
CA LEU A 290 -7.57 6.04 13.83
C LEU A 290 -7.52 4.71 14.56
N LEU A 291 -6.74 3.73 14.07
CA LEU A 291 -6.55 2.45 14.76
C LEU A 291 -5.95 2.64 16.17
N GLN A 292 -5.08 3.62 16.33
CA GLN A 292 -4.43 3.97 17.59
C GLN A 292 -5.28 4.90 18.48
N GLY A 293 -6.49 5.30 18.05
CA GLY A 293 -7.36 6.23 18.78
C GLY A 293 -6.93 7.70 18.72
N ARG A 294 -5.98 8.05 17.85
CA ARG A 294 -5.42 9.40 17.70
C ARG A 294 -6.21 10.23 16.68
N VAL A 295 -7.51 10.40 16.91
CA VAL A 295 -8.47 11.00 15.95
C VAL A 295 -8.08 12.43 15.54
N GLU A 296 -7.70 13.28 16.49
CA GLU A 296 -7.30 14.66 16.17
C GLU A 296 -6.02 14.72 15.32
N GLU A 297 -5.08 13.82 15.57
CA GLU A 297 -3.85 13.73 14.78
C GLU A 297 -4.17 13.27 13.36
N ALA A 298 -5.05 12.28 13.21
CA ALA A 298 -5.57 11.83 11.92
C ALA A 298 -6.20 12.99 11.12
N GLY A 299 -7.01 13.82 11.78
CA GLY A 299 -7.62 15.00 11.16
C GLY A 299 -6.59 16.03 10.70
N ARG A 300 -5.55 16.30 11.50
CA ARG A 300 -4.46 17.23 11.12
C ARG A 300 -3.66 16.74 9.92
N LEU A 301 -3.43 15.43 9.81
CA LEU A 301 -2.70 14.84 8.68
C LEU A 301 -3.45 15.01 7.35
N LEU A 302 -4.78 15.03 7.38
CA LEU A 302 -5.62 15.14 6.19
C LEU A 302 -5.90 16.59 5.77
N ALA A 303 -5.48 17.57 6.58
CA ALA A 303 -5.72 18.98 6.31
C ALA A 303 -5.11 19.41 4.95
N GLY A 304 -5.93 19.92 4.04
CA GLY A 304 -5.53 20.30 2.68
C GLY A 304 -5.65 19.16 1.64
N PHE A 305 -6.04 17.96 2.07
CA PHE A 305 -6.18 16.78 1.20
C PHE A 305 -7.60 16.19 1.23
N GLU A 306 -8.54 16.77 1.96
CA GLU A 306 -9.87 16.20 2.26
C GLU A 306 -10.71 15.92 1.01
N ASP A 307 -10.56 16.75 -0.03
CA ASP A 307 -11.27 16.61 -1.30
C ASP A 307 -10.59 15.65 -2.29
N ARG A 308 -9.41 15.12 -1.94
CA ARG A 308 -8.71 14.21 -2.84
C ARG A 308 -9.38 12.83 -2.89
N PRO A 309 -9.56 12.25 -4.10
CA PRO A 309 -10.14 10.92 -4.28
C PRO A 309 -9.51 9.80 -3.45
N ASP A 310 -8.19 9.85 -3.25
CA ASP A 310 -7.37 8.86 -2.53
C ASP A 310 -7.33 9.08 -1.02
N ALA A 311 -7.75 10.26 -0.53
CA ALA A 311 -7.82 10.58 0.90
C ALA A 311 -9.25 10.60 1.46
N LEU A 312 -10.26 10.50 0.59
CA LEU A 312 -11.67 10.64 0.98
C LEU A 312 -12.13 9.56 1.95
N LEU A 313 -11.72 8.30 1.77
CA LEU A 313 -12.07 7.20 2.68
C LEU A 313 -11.56 7.49 4.10
N ALA A 314 -10.27 7.84 4.23
CA ALA A 314 -9.66 8.24 5.49
C ALA A 314 -10.37 9.47 6.09
N THR A 315 -10.70 10.46 5.27
CA THR A 315 -11.44 11.67 5.70
C THR A 315 -12.80 11.33 6.27
N ALA A 316 -13.58 10.48 5.59
CA ALA A 316 -14.88 10.02 6.06
C ALA A 316 -14.74 9.22 7.38
N ALA A 317 -13.70 8.39 7.50
CA ALA A 317 -13.43 7.62 8.71
C ALA A 317 -13.07 8.52 9.91
N VAL A 318 -12.29 9.60 9.69
CA VAL A 318 -12.00 10.61 10.71
C VAL A 318 -13.28 11.34 11.13
N ARG A 319 -14.14 11.72 10.18
CA ARG A 319 -15.43 12.37 10.48
C ARG A 319 -16.34 11.47 11.30
N LEU A 320 -16.45 10.19 10.94
CA LEU A 320 -17.19 9.21 11.73
C LEU A 320 -16.62 9.10 13.15
N ALA A 321 -15.30 8.98 13.29
CA ALA A 321 -14.65 8.86 14.60
C ALA A 321 -14.83 10.13 15.48
N ALA A 322 -14.96 11.31 14.86
CA ALA A 322 -15.27 12.56 15.53
C ALA A 322 -16.77 12.74 15.87
N GLY A 323 -17.65 11.86 15.38
CA GLY A 323 -19.10 11.96 15.54
C GLY A 323 -19.82 12.78 14.46
N ASP A 324 -19.10 13.29 13.46
CA ASP A 324 -19.64 14.07 12.33
C ASP A 324 -20.29 13.14 11.27
N THR A 325 -21.24 12.31 11.68
CA THR A 325 -21.82 11.24 10.83
C THR A 325 -22.48 11.79 9.56
N ALA A 326 -23.13 12.95 9.63
CA ALA A 326 -23.75 13.59 8.47
C ALA A 326 -22.72 13.99 7.39
N VAL A 327 -21.56 14.52 7.80
CA VAL A 327 -20.48 14.89 6.88
C VAL A 327 -19.85 13.63 6.28
N ALA A 328 -19.61 12.60 7.10
CA ALA A 328 -19.09 11.31 6.63
C ALA A 328 -20.00 10.69 5.56
N ALA A 329 -21.31 10.63 5.79
CA ALA A 329 -22.29 10.12 4.83
C ALA A 329 -22.26 10.91 3.51
N ALA A 330 -22.25 12.24 3.57
CA ALA A 330 -22.23 13.09 2.38
C ALA A 330 -20.97 12.86 1.51
N LEU A 331 -19.80 12.74 2.14
CA LEU A 331 -18.54 12.43 1.45
C LEU A 331 -18.61 11.05 0.78
N LEU A 332 -19.10 10.03 1.49
CA LEU A 332 -19.20 8.67 0.97
C LEU A 332 -20.19 8.57 -0.18
N HIS A 333 -21.38 9.15 -0.07
CA HIS A 333 -22.35 9.17 -1.18
C HIS A 333 -21.77 9.84 -2.42
N ARG A 334 -21.09 10.99 -2.27
CA ARG A 334 -20.41 11.67 -3.37
C ARG A 334 -19.39 10.74 -4.02
N ARG A 335 -18.54 10.05 -3.26
CA ARG A 335 -17.50 9.18 -3.82
C ARG A 335 -18.07 7.92 -4.46
N ILE A 336 -19.04 7.26 -3.82
CA ILE A 336 -19.69 6.04 -4.32
C ILE A 336 -20.33 6.29 -5.69
N HIS A 337 -20.93 7.47 -5.89
CA HIS A 337 -21.47 7.87 -7.19
C HIS A 337 -20.40 7.94 -8.29
N HIS A 338 -19.14 8.30 -7.97
CA HIS A 338 -18.07 8.43 -8.95
C HIS A 338 -17.37 7.12 -9.29
N VAL A 339 -17.29 6.16 -8.37
CA VAL A 339 -16.61 4.88 -8.62
C VAL A 339 -17.48 3.85 -9.36
N ALA A 340 -18.73 4.17 -9.65
CA ALA A 340 -19.67 3.43 -10.51
C ALA A 340 -19.95 1.95 -10.15
N GLY A 341 -19.31 1.36 -9.12
CA GLY A 341 -19.55 -0.01 -8.65
C GLY A 341 -18.25 -0.79 -8.43
N GLY A 342 -18.36 -2.12 -8.43
CA GLY A 342 -17.22 -3.04 -8.34
C GLY A 342 -16.47 -3.02 -7.00
N LEU A 343 -15.27 -3.60 -6.99
CA LEU A 343 -14.47 -3.74 -5.77
C LEU A 343 -14.09 -2.40 -5.12
N LEU A 344 -13.89 -1.36 -5.91
CA LEU A 344 -13.53 -0.03 -5.40
C LEU A 344 -14.64 0.59 -4.53
N ALA A 345 -15.89 0.16 -4.70
CA ALA A 345 -17.01 0.61 -3.89
C ALA A 345 -17.08 -0.11 -2.53
N VAL A 346 -16.47 -1.29 -2.37
CA VAL A 346 -16.56 -2.13 -1.16
C VAL A 346 -16.14 -1.38 0.12
N PRO A 347 -14.94 -0.78 0.22
CA PRO A 347 -14.55 -0.09 1.45
C PRO A 347 -15.42 1.14 1.74
N LEU A 348 -15.92 1.82 0.71
CA LEU A 348 -16.79 2.99 0.85
C LEU A 348 -18.18 2.59 1.37
N LEU A 349 -18.75 1.51 0.82
CA LEU A 349 -20.03 0.96 1.25
C LEU A 349 -19.95 0.37 2.66
N ALA A 350 -18.84 -0.30 2.99
CA ALA A 350 -18.61 -0.80 4.34
C ALA A 350 -18.60 0.33 5.38
N LEU A 351 -17.86 1.42 5.09
CA LEU A 351 -17.85 2.58 5.98
C LEU A 351 -19.21 3.31 6.00
N LEU A 352 -19.92 3.36 4.88
CA LEU A 352 -21.27 3.94 4.83
C LEU A 352 -22.23 3.17 5.72
N ALA A 353 -22.19 1.83 5.71
CA ALA A 353 -23.00 1.02 6.62
C ALA A 353 -22.65 1.31 8.09
N GLU A 354 -21.37 1.50 8.44
CA GLU A 354 -20.98 1.92 9.79
C GLU A 354 -21.54 3.31 10.15
N VAL A 355 -21.52 4.26 9.22
CA VAL A 355 -22.10 5.60 9.40
C VAL A 355 -23.62 5.53 9.60
N GLU A 356 -24.32 4.74 8.80
CA GLU A 356 -25.77 4.55 8.88
C GLU A 356 -26.17 3.92 10.23
N LEU A 357 -25.38 2.97 10.74
CA LEU A 357 -25.57 2.41 12.08
C LEU A 357 -25.33 3.45 13.18
N ALA A 358 -24.28 4.27 13.06
CA ALA A 358 -24.01 5.36 14.00
C ALA A 358 -25.12 6.43 14.00
N GLN A 359 -25.87 6.56 12.90
CA GLN A 359 -27.06 7.42 12.79
C GLN A 359 -28.34 6.75 13.32
N GLY A 360 -28.29 5.49 13.76
CA GLY A 360 -29.47 4.74 14.21
C GLY A 360 -30.38 4.28 13.07
N ASN A 361 -29.83 4.06 11.87
CA ASN A 361 -30.58 3.67 10.67
C ASN A 361 -30.23 2.23 10.21
N PRO A 362 -30.54 1.17 11.00
CA PRO A 362 -30.19 -0.21 10.65
C PRO A 362 -30.82 -0.69 9.34
N GLY A 363 -31.99 -0.15 8.96
CA GLY A 363 -32.63 -0.45 7.68
C GLY A 363 -31.85 0.06 6.47
N GLN A 364 -31.20 1.23 6.57
CA GLN A 364 -30.32 1.75 5.51
C GLN A 364 -29.02 0.94 5.46
N ALA A 365 -28.43 0.63 6.62
CA ALA A 365 -27.25 -0.22 6.72
C ALA A 365 -27.47 -1.61 6.08
N LEU A 366 -28.66 -2.19 6.25
CA LEU A 366 -29.04 -3.46 5.63
C LEU A 366 -29.19 -3.34 4.10
N GLU A 367 -29.70 -2.22 3.59
CA GLU A 367 -29.74 -1.97 2.14
C GLU A 367 -28.33 -1.78 1.57
N THR A 368 -27.48 -1.03 2.27
CA THR A 368 -26.06 -0.89 1.91
C THR A 368 -25.34 -2.23 1.94
N SER A 369 -25.63 -3.12 2.90
CA SER A 369 -25.04 -4.47 2.92
C SER A 369 -25.54 -5.35 1.78
N ARG A 370 -26.78 -5.20 1.30
CA ARG A 370 -27.26 -5.91 0.10
C ARG A 370 -26.51 -5.49 -1.16
N ARG A 371 -26.15 -4.20 -1.26
CA ARG A 371 -25.30 -3.71 -2.36
C ARG A 371 -23.91 -4.35 -2.31
N LEU A 372 -23.35 -4.53 -1.10
CA LEU A 372 -22.11 -5.28 -0.90
C LEU A 372 -22.26 -6.76 -1.28
N ASP A 373 -23.37 -7.43 -0.91
CA ASP A 373 -23.67 -8.80 -1.32
C ASP A 373 -23.72 -8.92 -2.86
N GLY A 374 -24.30 -7.94 -3.55
CA GLY A 374 -24.34 -7.88 -5.01
C GLY A 374 -22.94 -7.84 -5.63
N ILE A 375 -22.07 -6.94 -5.14
CA ILE A 375 -20.67 -6.85 -5.59
C ILE A 375 -19.91 -8.15 -5.29
N ALA A 376 -20.14 -8.76 -4.12
CA ALA A 376 -19.50 -10.01 -3.75
C ALA A 376 -19.93 -11.17 -4.67
N ALA A 377 -21.20 -11.22 -5.08
CA ALA A 377 -21.72 -12.22 -6.00
C ALA A 377 -21.17 -12.04 -7.44
N GLU A 378 -21.04 -10.80 -7.89
CA GLU A 378 -20.51 -10.45 -9.21
C GLU A 378 -19.01 -10.76 -9.31
N THR A 379 -18.22 -10.32 -8.34
CA THR A 379 -16.75 -10.45 -8.36
C THR A 379 -16.27 -11.81 -7.87
N ARG A 380 -17.11 -12.54 -7.12
CA ARG A 380 -16.78 -13.81 -6.43
C ARG A 380 -15.53 -13.71 -5.58
N TRP A 381 -15.26 -12.50 -5.06
CA TRP A 381 -14.05 -12.23 -4.31
C TRP A 381 -14.28 -12.44 -2.80
N PRO A 382 -13.52 -13.33 -2.13
CA PRO A 382 -13.78 -13.69 -0.74
C PRO A 382 -13.80 -12.50 0.23
N ARG A 383 -12.94 -11.49 0.04
CA ARG A 383 -12.96 -10.31 0.91
C ARG A 383 -14.22 -9.47 0.75
N ALA A 384 -14.71 -9.30 -0.48
CA ALA A 384 -15.96 -8.57 -0.72
C ALA A 384 -17.11 -9.28 -0.02
N LEU A 385 -17.13 -10.61 -0.09
CA LEU A 385 -18.09 -11.46 0.61
C LEU A 385 -17.99 -11.31 2.14
N ALA A 386 -16.80 -11.43 2.73
CA ALA A 386 -16.59 -11.25 4.17
C ALA A 386 -16.99 -9.85 4.67
N THR A 387 -16.71 -8.82 3.87
CA THR A 387 -17.09 -7.43 4.17
C THR A 387 -18.61 -7.25 4.12
N ALA A 388 -19.28 -7.85 3.13
CA ALA A 388 -20.74 -7.87 3.03
C ALA A 388 -21.37 -8.57 4.25
N HIS A 389 -20.83 -9.73 4.63
CA HIS A 389 -21.23 -10.47 5.82
C HIS A 389 -21.07 -9.64 7.11
N LEU A 390 -19.93 -8.97 7.30
CA LEU A 390 -19.71 -8.11 8.46
C LEU A 390 -20.72 -6.96 8.52
N ALA A 391 -20.95 -6.25 7.41
CA ALA A 391 -21.91 -5.16 7.34
C ALA A 391 -23.35 -5.65 7.61
N ALA A 392 -23.76 -6.74 6.95
CA ALA A 392 -25.08 -7.34 7.12
C ALA A 392 -25.30 -7.84 8.56
N GLY A 393 -24.28 -8.46 9.16
CA GLY A 393 -24.34 -8.97 10.52
C GLY A 393 -24.52 -7.85 11.55
N ARG A 394 -23.80 -6.75 11.41
CA ARG A 394 -23.96 -5.54 12.24
C ARG A 394 -25.32 -4.89 12.05
N ALA A 395 -25.81 -4.80 10.81
CA ALA A 395 -27.12 -4.25 10.51
C ALA A 395 -28.26 -5.10 11.10
N ALA A 396 -28.16 -6.43 10.97
CA ALA A 396 -29.11 -7.36 11.57
C ALA A 396 -29.13 -7.26 13.10
N ALA A 397 -27.95 -7.19 13.74
CA ALA A 397 -27.84 -7.02 15.19
C ALA A 397 -28.50 -5.71 15.67
N ALA A 398 -28.22 -4.60 15.00
CA ALA A 398 -28.84 -3.31 15.32
C ALA A 398 -30.36 -3.28 15.03
N GLY A 399 -30.83 -4.12 14.10
CA GLY A 399 -32.25 -4.33 13.82
C GLY A 399 -32.95 -5.33 14.77
N GLY A 400 -32.22 -5.94 15.71
CA GLY A 400 -32.76 -6.93 16.66
C GLY A 400 -32.89 -8.36 16.11
N ASP A 401 -32.33 -8.65 14.93
CA ASP A 401 -32.30 -10.00 14.34
C ASP A 401 -30.97 -10.69 14.66
N ALA A 402 -30.87 -11.21 15.88
CA ALA A 402 -29.66 -11.86 16.37
C ALA A 402 -29.32 -13.17 15.65
N SER A 403 -30.32 -13.89 15.13
CA SER A 403 -30.09 -15.14 14.38
C SER A 403 -29.39 -14.86 13.06
N SER A 404 -29.88 -13.87 12.29
CA SER A 404 -29.21 -13.43 11.06
C SER A 404 -27.86 -12.78 11.36
N ALA A 405 -27.76 -12.01 12.45
CA ALA A 405 -26.49 -11.41 12.88
C ALA A 405 -25.42 -12.48 13.13
N ARG A 406 -25.76 -13.52 13.92
CA ARG A 406 -24.85 -14.63 14.21
C ARG A 406 -24.41 -15.35 12.94
N ALA A 407 -25.35 -15.75 12.09
CA ALA A 407 -25.00 -16.47 10.86
C ALA A 407 -24.07 -15.65 9.94
N ARG A 408 -24.36 -14.35 9.76
CA ARG A 408 -23.54 -13.48 8.92
C ARG A 408 -22.16 -13.21 9.54
N LEU A 409 -22.07 -12.94 10.83
CA LEU A 409 -20.80 -12.64 11.50
C LEU A 409 -19.89 -13.87 11.57
N ASP A 410 -20.44 -15.07 11.74
CA ASP A 410 -19.69 -16.33 11.73
C ASP A 410 -18.99 -16.54 10.38
N SER A 411 -19.72 -16.39 9.27
CA SER A 411 -19.14 -16.43 7.91
C SER A 411 -18.07 -15.36 7.70
N ALA A 412 -18.25 -14.15 8.24
CA ALA A 412 -17.22 -13.10 8.16
C ALA A 412 -15.93 -13.50 8.91
N ILE A 413 -16.06 -14.06 10.12
CA ILE A 413 -14.92 -14.52 10.94
C ILE A 413 -14.16 -15.62 10.21
N GLU A 414 -14.86 -16.61 9.66
CA GLU A 414 -14.26 -17.73 8.92
C GLU A 414 -13.45 -17.23 7.71
N ILE A 415 -14.09 -16.45 6.84
CA ILE A 415 -13.46 -15.96 5.60
C ILE A 415 -12.28 -15.02 5.91
N PHE A 416 -12.40 -14.11 6.88
CA PHE A 416 -11.26 -13.27 7.28
C PHE A 416 -10.12 -14.08 7.90
N GLY A 417 -10.43 -15.17 8.61
CA GLY A 417 -9.44 -16.12 9.11
C GLY A 417 -8.67 -16.80 7.99
N GLU A 418 -9.37 -17.33 6.98
CA GLU A 418 -8.76 -17.94 5.78
C GLU A 418 -7.87 -16.96 5.01
N LEU A 419 -8.29 -15.70 4.92
CA LEU A 419 -7.55 -14.62 4.28
C LEU A 419 -6.38 -14.08 5.13
N LYS A 420 -6.16 -14.59 6.35
CA LYS A 420 -5.12 -14.14 7.30
C LYS A 420 -5.25 -12.64 7.62
N MET A 421 -6.48 -12.19 7.86
CA MET A 421 -6.84 -10.81 8.18
C MET A 421 -7.28 -10.68 9.64
N PRO A 422 -6.33 -10.69 10.61
CA PRO A 422 -6.66 -10.83 12.02
C PRO A 422 -7.43 -9.63 12.60
N LEU A 423 -7.18 -8.42 12.12
CA LEU A 423 -7.89 -7.21 12.59
C LEU A 423 -9.35 -7.20 12.16
N GLU A 424 -9.64 -7.66 10.95
CA GLU A 424 -10.98 -7.74 10.37
C GLU A 424 -11.77 -8.88 11.01
N ALA A 425 -11.12 -10.04 11.22
CA ALA A 425 -11.70 -11.12 12.00
C ALA A 425 -12.05 -10.65 13.42
N ALA A 426 -11.13 -9.94 14.10
CA ALA A 426 -11.39 -9.38 15.43
C ALA A 426 -12.54 -8.37 15.46
N ARG A 427 -12.70 -7.54 14.41
CA ARG A 427 -13.85 -6.64 14.25
C ARG A 427 -15.17 -7.39 14.11
N ALA A 428 -15.18 -8.52 13.41
CA ALA A 428 -16.37 -9.38 13.29
C ALA A 428 -16.69 -10.08 14.62
N ARG A 429 -15.66 -10.58 15.34
CA ARG A 429 -15.81 -11.16 16.68
C ARG A 429 -16.35 -10.17 17.70
N LEU A 430 -15.85 -8.93 17.71
CA LEU A 430 -16.38 -7.89 18.59
C LEU A 430 -17.86 -7.62 18.31
N SER A 431 -18.26 -7.53 17.03
CA SER A 431 -19.67 -7.36 16.66
C SER A 431 -20.52 -8.59 16.99
N MET A 432 -19.96 -9.81 16.96
CA MET A 432 -20.64 -11.02 17.41
C MET A 432 -20.91 -10.95 18.90
N ALA A 433 -19.91 -10.55 19.69
CA ALA A 433 -20.06 -10.37 21.13
C ALA A 433 -21.11 -9.31 21.48
N GLU A 434 -21.16 -8.20 20.75
CA GLU A 434 -22.19 -7.17 20.91
C GLU A 434 -23.58 -7.72 20.60
N ALA A 435 -23.73 -8.50 19.54
CA ALA A 435 -25.02 -9.07 19.11
C ALA A 435 -25.55 -10.16 20.07
N LEU A 436 -24.66 -10.93 20.67
CA LEU A 436 -25.01 -12.05 21.56
C LEU A 436 -25.06 -11.68 23.05
N ARG A 437 -24.75 -10.44 23.41
CA ARG A 437 -24.59 -10.00 24.81
C ARG A 437 -25.70 -10.42 25.77
N ASP A 438 -26.96 -10.41 25.31
CA ASP A 438 -28.14 -10.69 26.14
C ASP A 438 -28.72 -12.08 25.86
N LEU A 439 -28.28 -12.75 24.79
CA LEU A 439 -28.83 -14.02 24.31
C LEU A 439 -27.94 -15.21 24.67
N ASP A 440 -26.62 -15.03 24.55
CA ASP A 440 -25.61 -16.06 24.80
C ASP A 440 -24.34 -15.40 25.40
N PRO A 441 -24.39 -15.00 26.69
CA PRO A 441 -23.31 -14.24 27.32
C PRO A 441 -21.97 -14.97 27.36
N GLU A 442 -21.98 -16.31 27.44
CA GLU A 442 -20.75 -17.12 27.46
C GLU A 442 -20.01 -17.03 26.12
N VAL A 443 -20.73 -17.19 25.01
CA VAL A 443 -20.16 -16.99 23.66
C VAL A 443 -19.75 -15.54 23.47
N ALA A 444 -20.54 -14.57 23.95
CA ALA A 444 -20.20 -13.17 23.85
C ALA A 444 -18.89 -12.82 24.57
N VAL A 445 -18.66 -13.37 25.76
CA VAL A 445 -17.38 -13.21 26.49
C VAL A 445 -16.24 -13.81 25.70
N HIS A 446 -16.37 -15.05 25.22
CA HIS A 446 -15.32 -15.72 24.45
C HIS A 446 -14.91 -14.93 23.20
N GLU A 447 -15.89 -14.46 22.42
CA GLU A 447 -15.65 -13.68 21.21
C GLU A 447 -14.98 -12.33 21.51
N ALA A 448 -15.39 -11.66 22.59
CA ALA A 448 -14.78 -10.40 23.00
C ALA A 448 -13.34 -10.58 23.54
N GLU A 449 -13.01 -11.71 24.18
CA GLU A 449 -11.65 -12.06 24.60
C GLU A 449 -10.72 -12.25 23.40
N LEU A 450 -11.16 -13.02 22.40
CA LEU A 450 -10.40 -13.24 21.17
C LEU A 450 -10.21 -11.92 20.38
N ALA A 451 -11.26 -11.09 20.30
CA ALA A 451 -11.17 -9.78 19.68
C ALA A 451 -10.15 -8.88 20.41
N LEU A 452 -10.22 -8.81 21.74
CA LEU A 452 -9.30 -8.01 22.55
C LEU A 452 -7.84 -8.44 22.35
N ALA A 453 -7.56 -9.74 22.39
CA ALA A 453 -6.21 -10.27 22.20
C ALA A 453 -5.61 -9.87 20.84
N ALA A 454 -6.40 -10.00 19.77
CA ALA A 454 -5.99 -9.62 18.43
C ALA A 454 -5.77 -8.10 18.29
N PHE A 455 -6.62 -7.27 18.90
CA PHE A 455 -6.43 -5.81 18.89
C PHE A 455 -5.19 -5.37 19.68
N ASP A 456 -4.92 -6.00 20.83
CA ASP A 456 -3.73 -5.73 21.63
C ASP A 456 -2.44 -6.13 20.89
N GLU A 457 -2.42 -7.30 20.24
CA GLU A 457 -1.28 -7.76 19.45
C GLU A 457 -0.98 -6.81 18.28
N ALA A 458 -2.03 -6.37 17.59
CA ALA A 458 -1.91 -5.43 16.48
C ALA A 458 -1.62 -3.98 16.93
N GLY A 459 -1.84 -3.63 18.20
CA GLY A 459 -1.71 -2.24 18.68
C GLY A 459 -2.89 -1.34 18.28
N ALA A 460 -4.06 -1.91 17.99
CA ALA A 460 -5.29 -1.20 17.67
C ALA A 460 -5.99 -0.71 18.96
N ALA A 461 -5.34 0.19 19.69
CA ALA A 461 -5.73 0.63 21.02
C ALA A 461 -7.22 1.05 21.14
N ALA A 462 -7.75 1.76 20.15
CA ALA A 462 -9.15 2.19 20.17
C ALA A 462 -10.14 1.02 20.16
N MET A 463 -9.81 -0.07 19.45
CA MET A 463 -10.67 -1.26 19.36
C MET A 463 -10.45 -2.18 20.57
N ALA A 464 -9.21 -2.27 21.08
CA ALA A 464 -8.92 -2.95 22.33
C ALA A 464 -9.71 -2.35 23.50
N ASP A 465 -9.78 -1.02 23.60
CA ASP A 465 -10.55 -0.34 24.64
C ASP A 465 -12.06 -0.64 24.54
N LYS A 466 -12.61 -0.70 23.31
CA LYS A 466 -14.01 -1.10 23.07
C LYS A 466 -14.27 -2.54 23.50
N ALA A 467 -13.44 -3.49 23.05
CA ALA A 467 -13.57 -4.91 23.42
C ALA A 467 -13.45 -5.10 24.94
N ALA A 468 -12.49 -4.43 25.58
CA ALA A 468 -12.33 -4.46 27.03
C ALA A 468 -13.52 -3.84 27.78
N ALA A 469 -14.14 -2.79 27.24
CA ALA A 469 -15.37 -2.21 27.81
C ALA A 469 -16.55 -3.17 27.73
N LEU A 470 -16.71 -3.87 26.60
CA LEU A 470 -17.74 -4.89 26.43
C LEU A 470 -17.54 -6.07 27.40
N LEU A 471 -16.31 -6.59 27.51
CA LEU A 471 -15.99 -7.66 28.47
C LEU A 471 -16.35 -7.30 29.91
N ARG A 472 -16.05 -6.06 30.33
CA ARG A 472 -16.45 -5.57 31.66
C ARG A 472 -17.97 -5.53 31.82
N ALA A 473 -18.70 -5.13 30.79
CA ALA A 473 -20.17 -5.09 30.82
C ALA A 473 -20.80 -6.49 30.87
N LEU A 474 -20.16 -7.50 30.28
CA LEU A 474 -20.60 -8.90 30.29
C LEU A 474 -20.27 -9.65 31.58
N GLY A 475 -19.59 -9.01 32.54
CA GLY A 475 -19.13 -9.69 33.76
C GLY A 475 -17.94 -10.63 33.53
N GLY A 476 -17.30 -10.55 32.36
CA GLY A 476 -16.06 -11.25 32.06
C GLY A 476 -14.91 -10.79 32.96
N PRO A 477 -13.82 -11.57 33.06
CA PRO A 477 -12.70 -11.24 33.93
C PRO A 477 -12.18 -9.83 33.61
N ALA A 478 -12.24 -8.93 34.60
CA ALA A 478 -11.72 -7.59 34.48
C ALA A 478 -10.23 -7.64 34.20
N ARG A 479 -9.80 -7.29 32.98
CA ARG A 479 -8.41 -7.14 32.51
C ARG A 479 -7.37 -7.69 33.50
N THR A 480 -7.27 -9.02 33.63
CA THR A 480 -6.25 -9.68 34.45
C THR A 480 -4.92 -9.79 33.68
N GLY A 481 -4.70 -8.91 32.70
CA GLY A 481 -3.39 -8.63 32.12
C GLY A 481 -2.83 -7.34 32.75
N PRO A 482 -1.79 -7.41 33.60
CA PRO A 482 -1.19 -6.19 34.11
C PRO A 482 -0.63 -5.40 32.92
N LYS A 483 -0.62 -4.07 33.04
CA LYS A 483 -0.01 -3.10 32.12
C LYS A 483 1.44 -3.45 31.67
N ALA A 484 2.04 -4.50 32.21
CA ALA A 484 3.42 -4.94 32.06
C ALA A 484 3.80 -5.38 30.62
N LEU A 485 2.93 -6.08 29.87
CA LEU A 485 3.23 -6.45 28.47
C LEU A 485 3.18 -5.27 27.49
N GLY A 486 2.38 -4.24 27.81
CA GLY A 486 2.34 -2.98 27.07
C GLY A 486 3.55 -2.07 27.36
N LEU A 487 4.29 -2.32 28.45
CA LEU A 487 5.57 -1.64 28.74
C LEU A 487 6.72 -2.21 27.91
N LEU A 488 6.56 -3.45 27.41
CA LEU A 488 7.55 -4.11 26.58
C LEU A 488 7.39 -3.68 25.12
N SER A 489 8.49 -3.28 24.51
CA SER A 489 8.60 -3.15 23.07
C SER A 489 8.36 -4.51 22.40
N ARG A 490 7.98 -4.50 21.12
CA ARG A 490 7.83 -5.73 20.32
C ARG A 490 9.05 -6.64 20.44
N ARG A 491 10.25 -6.07 20.39
CA ARG A 491 11.50 -6.82 20.48
C ARG A 491 11.71 -7.47 21.84
N GLU A 492 11.35 -6.77 22.91
CA GLU A 492 11.36 -7.33 24.25
C GLU A 492 10.31 -8.44 24.42
N ARG A 493 9.17 -8.36 23.73
CA ARG A 493 8.18 -9.46 23.70
C ARG A 493 8.70 -10.69 22.95
N GLU A 494 9.35 -10.50 21.80
CA GLU A 494 10.00 -11.59 21.05
C GLU A 494 11.07 -12.29 21.90
N VAL A 495 11.95 -11.52 22.56
CA VAL A 495 12.95 -12.05 23.50
C VAL A 495 12.28 -12.77 24.66
N LEU A 496 11.21 -12.21 25.24
CA LEU A 496 10.47 -12.84 26.34
C LEU A 496 9.82 -14.17 25.94
N ARG A 497 9.34 -14.34 24.70
CA ARG A 497 8.85 -15.64 24.20
C ARG A 497 9.97 -16.67 24.12
N LEU A 498 11.14 -16.29 23.59
CA LEU A 498 12.29 -17.18 23.52
C LEU A 498 12.84 -17.55 24.92
N LEU A 499 12.60 -16.72 25.94
CA LEU A 499 12.88 -17.07 27.34
C LEU A 499 11.97 -18.21 27.85
N ALA A 500 10.73 -18.34 27.38
CA ALA A 500 9.85 -19.45 27.73
C ALA A 500 10.36 -20.80 27.18
N GLU A 501 11.06 -20.77 26.05
CA GLU A 501 11.76 -21.92 25.46
C GLU A 501 13.11 -22.23 26.14
N ALA A 502 13.46 -21.50 27.21
CA ALA A 502 14.71 -21.60 27.96
C ALA A 502 16.01 -21.28 27.17
N LEU A 503 15.92 -20.69 25.97
CA LEU A 503 17.07 -20.42 25.09
C LEU A 503 18.04 -19.36 25.61
N THR A 504 19.34 -19.65 25.67
CA THR A 504 20.39 -18.72 26.13
C THR A 504 20.45 -17.42 25.31
N ASN A 505 21.10 -16.37 25.85
CA ASN A 505 21.22 -15.09 25.14
C ASN A 505 21.96 -15.21 23.78
N ALA A 506 22.86 -16.19 23.65
CA ALA A 506 23.55 -16.48 22.39
C ALA A 506 22.57 -17.06 21.35
N GLU A 507 21.76 -18.05 21.75
CA GLU A 507 20.74 -18.66 20.90
C GLU A 507 19.61 -17.67 20.54
N ILE A 508 19.21 -16.81 21.49
CA ILE A 508 18.30 -15.70 21.23
C ILE A 508 18.90 -14.73 20.22
N GLY A 509 20.19 -14.41 20.37
CA GLY A 509 20.91 -13.53 19.44
C GLY A 509 20.95 -14.09 18.02
N GLU A 510 21.27 -15.37 17.88
CA GLU A 510 21.29 -16.07 16.59
C GLU A 510 19.91 -16.10 15.94
N ARG A 511 18.88 -16.51 16.68
CA ARG A 511 17.51 -16.67 16.16
C ARG A 511 16.85 -15.34 15.78
N LEU A 512 17.26 -14.26 16.43
CA LEU A 512 16.74 -12.93 16.19
C LEU A 512 17.68 -12.06 15.32
N PHE A 513 18.81 -12.59 14.87
CA PHE A 513 19.83 -11.85 14.09
C PHE A 513 20.34 -10.58 14.82
N ILE A 514 20.62 -10.68 16.12
CA ILE A 514 21.20 -9.59 16.93
C ILE A 514 22.40 -10.12 17.74
N SER A 515 23.28 -9.22 18.17
CA SER A 515 24.41 -9.63 19.01
C SER A 515 23.95 -10.15 20.38
N THR A 516 24.68 -11.10 20.97
CA THR A 516 24.43 -11.63 22.33
C THR A 516 24.29 -10.50 23.36
N LYS A 517 25.12 -9.46 23.23
CA LYS A 517 25.07 -8.27 24.08
C LYS A 517 23.77 -7.48 23.94
N THR A 518 23.16 -7.47 22.75
CA THR A 518 21.85 -6.83 22.52
C THR A 518 20.74 -7.66 23.16
N ALA A 519 20.80 -8.99 23.06
CA ALA A 519 19.88 -9.88 23.74
C ALA A 519 19.95 -9.71 25.28
N GLU A 520 21.15 -9.59 25.86
CA GLU A 520 21.36 -9.29 27.29
C GLU A 520 20.68 -7.99 27.74
N HIS A 521 20.81 -6.93 26.94
CA HIS A 521 20.14 -5.65 27.22
C HIS A 521 18.62 -5.80 27.18
N HIS A 522 18.07 -6.51 26.19
CA HIS A 522 16.63 -6.76 26.14
C HIS A 522 16.14 -7.57 27.34
N VAL A 523 16.85 -8.63 27.75
CA VAL A 523 16.52 -9.41 28.95
C VAL A 523 16.55 -8.54 30.20
N SER A 524 17.57 -7.70 30.35
CA SER A 524 17.69 -6.78 31.50
C SER A 524 16.53 -5.77 31.55
N ASN A 525 16.17 -5.20 30.40
CA ASN A 525 15.04 -4.27 30.30
C ASN A 525 13.70 -4.95 30.58
N ILE A 526 13.51 -6.18 30.12
CA ILE A 526 12.32 -6.99 30.42
C ILE A 526 12.18 -7.19 31.93
N LEU A 527 13.26 -7.63 32.61
CA LEU A 527 13.24 -7.83 34.06
C LEU A 527 12.92 -6.53 34.80
N ALA A 528 13.52 -5.42 34.39
CA ALA A 528 13.26 -4.11 34.98
C ALA A 528 11.82 -3.63 34.78
N LYS A 529 11.30 -3.73 33.54
CA LYS A 529 9.94 -3.28 33.17
C LYS A 529 8.83 -4.15 33.74
N LEU A 530 9.08 -5.44 33.88
CA LEU A 530 8.13 -6.39 34.47
C LEU A 530 8.31 -6.56 35.98
N HIS A 531 9.30 -5.89 36.58
CA HIS A 531 9.68 -6.03 37.98
C HIS A 531 9.98 -7.48 38.41
N LEU A 532 10.62 -8.24 37.53
CA LEU A 532 11.00 -9.64 37.74
C LEU A 532 12.46 -9.72 38.22
N ARG A 533 12.75 -10.69 39.08
CA ARG A 533 14.05 -10.83 39.76
C ARG A 533 15.00 -11.77 39.04
N SER A 534 14.48 -12.60 38.14
CA SER A 534 15.30 -13.57 37.43
C SER A 534 14.78 -13.91 36.04
N ARG A 535 15.69 -14.38 35.21
CA ARG A 535 15.39 -14.96 33.89
C ARG A 535 14.40 -16.13 33.98
N GLY A 536 14.49 -16.95 35.03
CA GLY A 536 13.53 -18.03 35.27
C GLY A 536 12.13 -17.52 35.58
N GLU A 537 12.00 -16.44 36.35
CA GLU A 537 10.72 -15.76 36.55
C GLU A 537 10.17 -15.16 35.25
N ALA A 538 11.03 -14.63 34.38
CA ALA A 538 10.63 -14.15 33.05
C ALA A 538 10.15 -15.27 32.14
N GLY A 539 10.83 -16.43 32.11
CA GLY A 539 10.37 -17.60 31.36
C GLY A 539 9.03 -18.14 31.87
N ALA A 540 8.86 -18.26 33.19
CA ALA A 540 7.59 -18.66 33.79
C ALA A 540 6.48 -17.63 33.59
N PHE A 541 6.81 -16.33 33.59
CA PHE A 541 5.89 -15.26 33.25
C PHE A 541 5.44 -15.37 31.79
N ALA A 542 6.37 -15.62 30.86
CA ALA A 542 6.08 -15.80 29.44
C ALA A 542 5.15 -16.99 29.19
N LEU A 543 5.41 -18.16 29.80
CA LEU A 543 4.55 -19.35 29.68
C LEU A 543 3.10 -19.13 30.16
N ARG A 544 2.86 -18.19 31.07
CA ARG A 544 1.51 -17.85 31.55
C ARG A 544 0.77 -16.85 30.66
N HIS A 545 1.48 -16.13 29.78
CA HIS A 545 0.92 -15.00 29.02
C HIS A 545 1.10 -15.11 27.50
N PHE A 546 1.92 -16.05 27.03
CA PHE A 546 2.09 -16.42 25.63
C PHE A 546 1.93 -17.95 25.52
N PRO A 547 0.69 -18.47 25.62
CA PRO A 547 0.45 -19.91 25.53
C PRO A 547 0.85 -20.51 24.19
#